data_AF-A0A919CCB4-F1
#
_entry.id   AF-A0A919CCB4-F1
#
_cell.length_a   1.000
_cell.length_b   1.000
_cell.length_c   1.000
_cell.angle_alpha   90.00
_cell.angle_beta   90.00
_cell.angle_gamma   90.00
#
_symmetry.space_group_name_H-M   'P 1'
#
loop_
_entity.id
_entity.type
_entity.pdbx_description
1 polymer ?
#
loop_
_entity_poly.entity_id
_entity_poly.type
_entity_poly.pdbx_seq_one_letter_code
_entity_poly.pdbx_strand_id
1 'polypeptide(L)'
;MTADGATRAPSPADPDIDAFTRPYWQAAAEGRLLVRRCGACLRAHHYPREFCPYCWSEDVEWEEVSGRGTLYTWSVVHRNDLPPFGERVPYVAAVVDLEEGPRMMTEVVGCAESELRIGAGVEVAFREGEGYAVPVFRVAGER
;
A
#
# COMPACT_ATOMS: atom_id res chain seq x y z
N MET A 1 -28.02 -28.27 -0.01
CA MET A 1 -26.70 -28.28 -0.67
C MET A 1 -26.16 -26.86 -0.60
N THR A 2 -25.11 -26.68 0.21
CA THR A 2 -24.04 -25.66 0.20
C THR A 2 -24.42 -24.18 0.00
N ALA A 3 -23.98 -23.22 0.82
CA ALA A 3 -22.89 -23.19 1.78
C ALA A 3 -23.23 -22.23 2.93
N ASP A 4 -22.77 -22.60 4.12
CA ASP A 4 -22.79 -21.79 5.32
C ASP A 4 -21.87 -20.58 5.08
N GLY A 5 -22.46 -19.39 4.94
CA GLY A 5 -21.76 -18.12 4.71
C GLY A 5 -21.08 -17.62 5.98
N ALA A 6 -20.23 -18.45 6.58
CA ALA A 6 -19.48 -18.08 7.77
C ALA A 6 -18.38 -17.09 7.37
N THR A 7 -18.62 -15.80 7.60
CA THR A 7 -17.59 -14.76 7.54
C THR A 7 -16.44 -15.14 8.48
N ARG A 8 -15.22 -15.24 7.94
CA ARG A 8 -14.01 -15.51 8.74
C ARG A 8 -13.79 -14.36 9.72
N ALA A 9 -13.34 -14.66 10.93
CA ALA A 9 -12.91 -13.62 11.86
C ALA A 9 -11.84 -12.71 11.22
N PRO A 10 -11.85 -11.39 11.48
CA PRO A 10 -10.87 -10.47 10.93
C PRO A 10 -9.46 -10.87 11.37
N SER A 11 -8.56 -10.92 10.39
CA SER A 11 -7.15 -11.21 10.55
C SER A 11 -6.37 -9.92 10.86
N PRO A 12 -5.22 -9.99 11.56
CA PRO A 12 -4.31 -8.85 11.72
C PRO A 12 -3.83 -8.22 10.39
N ALA A 13 -3.97 -8.92 9.27
CA ALA A 13 -3.67 -8.38 7.95
C ALA A 13 -4.86 -7.70 7.27
N ASP A 14 -6.09 -7.86 7.80
CA ASP A 14 -7.27 -7.20 7.26
C ASP A 14 -7.25 -5.72 7.65
N PRO A 15 -7.48 -4.80 6.71
CA PRO A 15 -7.50 -3.39 7.01
C PRO A 15 -8.75 -3.02 7.81
N ASP A 16 -8.61 -2.01 8.68
CA ASP A 16 -9.75 -1.36 9.30
C ASP A 16 -10.40 -0.39 8.30
N ILE A 17 -11.54 -0.79 7.73
CA ILE A 17 -12.27 -0.03 6.70
C ILE A 17 -13.45 0.69 7.35
N ASP A 18 -13.27 1.99 7.61
CA ASP A 18 -14.32 2.87 8.08
C ASP A 18 -14.85 3.77 6.94
N ALA A 19 -15.73 4.73 7.25
CA ALA A 19 -16.25 5.66 6.25
C ALA A 19 -15.16 6.55 5.62
N PHE A 20 -14.11 6.86 6.39
CA PHE A 20 -13.03 7.74 5.97
C PHE A 20 -12.04 7.02 5.05
N THR A 21 -11.65 5.79 5.35
CA THR A 21 -10.69 5.00 4.56
C THR A 21 -11.34 4.21 3.42
N ARG A 22 -12.67 4.05 3.40
CA ARG A 22 -13.41 3.36 2.33
C ARG A 22 -13.04 3.80 0.91
N PRO A 23 -12.91 5.09 0.57
CA PRO A 23 -12.52 5.51 -0.78
C PRO A 23 -11.14 4.96 -1.19
N TYR A 24 -10.19 4.90 -0.26
CA TYR A 24 -8.86 4.35 -0.52
C TYR A 24 -8.91 2.85 -0.82
N TRP A 25 -9.65 2.08 -0.01
CA TRP A 25 -9.76 0.63 -0.20
C TRP A 25 -10.59 0.24 -1.42
N GLN A 26 -11.63 1.01 -1.76
CA GLN A 26 -12.39 0.82 -3.00
C GLN A 26 -11.54 1.09 -4.23
N ALA A 27 -10.80 2.20 -4.26
CA ALA A 27 -9.88 2.50 -5.35
C ALA A 27 -8.80 1.41 -5.48
N ALA A 28 -8.24 0.93 -4.37
CA ALA A 28 -7.27 -0.16 -4.40
C ALA A 28 -7.86 -1.45 -4.99
N ALA A 29 -9.11 -1.80 -4.64
CA ALA A 29 -9.81 -2.94 -5.24
C ALA A 29 -10.08 -2.76 -6.75
N GLU A 30 -10.13 -1.53 -7.24
CA GLU A 30 -10.24 -1.17 -8.66
C GLU A 30 -8.87 -1.03 -9.36
N GLY A 31 -7.75 -1.32 -8.66
CA GLY A 31 -6.41 -1.20 -9.21
C GLY A 31 -5.87 0.23 -9.26
N ARG A 32 -6.41 1.14 -8.45
CA ARG A 32 -6.04 2.56 -8.39
C ARG A 32 -5.43 2.88 -7.02
N LEU A 33 -4.29 3.56 -7.00
CA LEU A 33 -3.66 4.02 -5.76
C LEU A 33 -4.07 5.48 -5.50
N LEU A 34 -4.57 5.76 -4.30
CA LEU A 34 -4.91 7.11 -3.88
C LEU A 34 -3.95 7.63 -2.81
N VAL A 35 -3.68 8.93 -2.86
CA VAL A 35 -3.07 9.71 -1.76
C VAL A 35 -4.00 10.86 -1.38
N ARG A 36 -3.65 11.58 -0.31
CA ARG A 36 -4.34 12.81 0.06
C ARG A 36 -3.52 14.00 -0.41
N ARG A 37 -4.14 14.94 -1.14
CA ARG A 37 -3.53 16.21 -1.59
C ARG A 37 -4.13 17.36 -0.81
N CYS A 38 -3.30 18.21 -0.22
CA CYS A 38 -3.77 19.40 0.48
C CYS A 38 -3.97 20.58 -0.48
N GLY A 39 -5.16 21.20 -0.53
CA GLY A 39 -5.41 22.39 -1.34
C GLY A 39 -4.70 23.64 -0.83
N ALA A 40 -4.45 23.74 0.49
CA ALA A 40 -3.79 24.90 1.09
C ALA A 40 -2.27 24.94 0.87
N CYS A 41 -1.56 23.80 0.96
CA CYS A 41 -0.10 23.75 0.82
C CYS A 41 0.41 22.87 -0.33
N LEU A 42 -0.50 22.30 -1.12
CA LEU A 42 -0.26 21.52 -2.34
C LEU A 42 0.57 20.24 -2.16
N ARG A 43 0.93 19.88 -0.93
CA ARG A 43 1.67 18.64 -0.63
C ARG A 43 0.72 17.45 -0.59
N ALA A 44 1.14 16.36 -1.23
CA ALA A 44 0.54 15.05 -1.06
C ALA A 44 1.07 14.40 0.22
N HIS A 45 0.26 13.58 0.88
CA HIS A 45 0.66 12.79 2.03
C HIS A 45 0.02 11.41 2.04
N HIS A 46 0.74 10.51 2.71
CA HIS A 46 0.33 9.16 3.04
C HIS A 46 0.86 8.85 4.45
N TYR A 47 0.21 8.09 5.33
CA TYR A 47 -1.09 7.39 5.21
C TYR A 47 -2.32 8.31 5.14
N PRO A 48 -3.52 7.76 4.80
CA PRO A 48 -4.79 8.47 4.88
C PRO A 48 -4.97 9.20 6.22
N ARG A 49 -5.16 10.53 6.16
CA ARG A 49 -5.46 11.39 7.31
C ARG A 49 -6.49 12.45 6.91
N GLU A 50 -7.34 12.82 7.86
CA GLU A 50 -8.41 13.83 7.66
C GLU A 50 -7.87 15.26 7.51
N PHE A 51 -6.65 15.51 7.97
CA PHE A 51 -5.97 16.81 7.86
C PHE A 51 -4.55 16.65 7.34
N CYS A 52 -4.04 17.72 6.74
CA CYS A 52 -2.68 17.78 6.22
C CYS A 52 -1.65 17.70 7.37
N PRO A 53 -0.73 16.71 7.39
CA PRO A 53 0.26 16.57 8.47
C PRO A 53 1.33 17.67 8.45
N TYR A 54 1.35 18.52 7.41
CA TYR A 54 2.37 19.54 7.24
C TYR A 54 1.92 20.97 7.54
N CYS A 55 0.63 21.26 7.39
CA CYS A 55 0.08 22.60 7.62
C CYS A 55 -1.22 22.60 8.44
N TRP A 56 -1.71 21.42 8.84
CA TRP A 56 -2.93 21.23 9.64
C TRP A 56 -4.23 21.70 8.98
N SER A 57 -4.21 22.05 7.70
CA SER A 57 -5.43 22.34 6.95
C SER A 57 -6.27 21.08 6.76
N GLU A 58 -7.59 21.22 6.91
CA GLU A 58 -8.60 20.20 6.60
C GLU A 58 -8.98 20.22 5.10
N ASP A 59 -8.46 21.19 4.34
CA ASP A 59 -8.59 21.25 2.89
C ASP A 59 -7.69 20.19 2.24
N VAL A 60 -8.15 18.94 2.28
CA VAL A 60 -7.50 17.75 1.74
C VAL A 60 -8.48 16.93 0.92
N GLU A 61 -8.05 16.52 -0.27
CA GLU A 61 -8.84 15.74 -1.21
C GLU A 61 -8.12 14.44 -1.59
N TRP A 62 -8.88 13.46 -2.07
CA TRP A 62 -8.32 12.23 -2.62
C TRP A 62 -7.79 12.49 -4.04
N GLU A 63 -6.56 12.07 -4.30
CA GLU A 63 -5.92 12.19 -5.61
C GLU A 63 -5.40 10.81 -6.03
N GLU A 64 -5.73 10.40 -7.26
CA GLU A 64 -5.16 9.21 -7.87
C GLU A 64 -3.72 9.50 -8.31
N VAL A 65 -2.81 8.62 -7.91
CA VAL A 65 -1.38 8.73 -8.24
C VAL A 65 -1.00 7.77 -9.35
N SER A 66 0.13 8.03 -9.99
CA SER A 66 0.67 7.20 -11.07
C SER A 66 0.97 5.76 -10.66
N GLY A 67 1.14 5.51 -9.36
CA GLY A 67 1.56 4.23 -8.81
C GLY A 67 3.05 3.94 -8.99
N ARG A 68 3.82 4.85 -9.58
CA ARG A 68 5.28 4.70 -9.72
C ARG A 68 6.01 5.24 -8.50
N GLY A 69 7.17 4.67 -8.23
CA GLY A 69 8.02 5.14 -7.16
C GLY A 69 9.45 4.62 -7.26
N THR A 70 10.22 4.96 -6.24
CA THR A 70 11.60 4.53 -6.04
C THR A 70 11.69 3.73 -4.74
N LEU A 71 12.35 2.58 -4.79
CA LEU A 71 12.61 1.75 -3.61
C LEU A 71 13.58 2.48 -2.68
N TYR A 72 13.06 3.07 -1.60
CA TYR A 72 13.86 3.82 -0.64
C TYR A 72 14.70 2.91 0.26
N THR A 73 14.07 1.88 0.85
CA THR A 73 14.75 0.83 1.62
C THR A 73 13.89 -0.43 1.66
N TRP A 74 14.51 -1.57 1.99
CA TRP A 74 13.83 -2.85 2.13
C TRP A 74 14.53 -3.77 3.15
N SER A 75 13.80 -4.78 3.61
CA SER A 75 14.32 -5.90 4.39
C SER A 75 13.54 -7.17 4.04
N VAL A 76 14.24 -8.29 3.91
CA VAL A 76 13.59 -9.60 3.77
C VAL A 76 13.24 -10.13 5.15
N VAL A 77 11.95 -10.39 5.37
CA VAL A 77 11.44 -10.96 6.62
C VAL A 77 11.38 -12.48 6.46
N HIS A 78 12.29 -13.18 7.12
CA HIS A 78 12.36 -14.65 7.08
C HIS A 78 11.53 -15.33 8.19
N ARG A 79 11.12 -14.59 9.22
CA ARG A 79 10.35 -15.13 10.34
C ARG A 79 9.35 -14.09 10.84
N ASN A 80 8.08 -14.49 10.84
CA ASN A 80 6.99 -13.74 11.43
C ASN A 80 5.98 -14.78 11.95
N ASP A 81 5.68 -14.78 13.24
CA ASP A 81 4.79 -15.77 13.87
C ASP A 81 3.35 -15.26 14.01
N LEU A 82 3.07 -14.01 13.62
CA LEU A 82 1.73 -13.44 13.60
C LEU A 82 0.98 -13.95 12.36
N PRO A 83 -0.15 -14.68 12.49
CA PRO A 83 -0.97 -15.02 11.34
C PRO A 83 -1.56 -13.76 10.70
N PRO A 84 -1.60 -13.67 9.36
CA PRO A 84 -1.25 -14.70 8.37
C PRO A 84 0.18 -14.52 7.83
N PHE A 85 0.99 -13.63 8.42
CA PHE A 85 2.30 -13.25 7.88
C PHE A 85 3.32 -14.39 7.93
N GLY A 86 3.19 -15.32 8.88
CA GLY A 86 4.03 -16.51 8.94
C GLY A 86 3.87 -17.47 7.76
N GLU A 87 2.73 -17.42 7.05
CA GLU A 87 2.51 -18.21 5.83
C GLU A 87 3.11 -17.52 4.59
N ARG A 88 3.52 -16.26 4.73
CA ARG A 88 4.05 -15.43 3.63
C ARG A 88 5.57 -15.29 3.65
N VAL A 89 6.26 -15.86 4.64
CA VAL A 89 7.73 -15.76 4.70
C VAL A 89 8.39 -16.69 3.66
N PRO A 90 9.50 -16.27 3.02
CA PRO A 90 10.06 -14.92 3.08
C PRO A 90 9.24 -13.90 2.27
N TYR A 91 9.09 -12.68 2.80
CA TYR A 91 8.53 -11.54 2.08
C TYR A 91 9.42 -10.30 2.22
N VAL A 92 9.32 -9.37 1.27
CA VAL A 92 10.12 -8.14 1.26
C VAL A 92 9.31 -7.00 1.84
N ALA A 93 9.57 -6.64 3.10
CA ALA A 93 9.04 -5.40 3.67
C ALA A 93 9.82 -4.23 3.08
N ALA A 94 9.11 -3.21 2.59
CA ALA A 94 9.72 -2.12 1.84
C ALA A 94 9.13 -0.76 2.20
N VAL A 95 9.91 0.26 1.86
CA VAL A 95 9.50 1.65 1.91
C VAL A 95 9.76 2.24 0.53
N VAL A 96 8.73 2.84 -0.06
CA VAL A 96 8.74 3.38 -1.41
C VAL A 96 8.48 4.88 -1.36
N ASP A 97 9.30 5.65 -2.05
CA ASP A 97 9.05 7.07 -2.33
C ASP A 97 8.23 7.15 -3.63
N LEU A 98 6.97 7.58 -3.53
CA LEU A 98 6.11 7.78 -4.70
C LEU A 98 6.55 9.01 -5.49
N GLU A 99 6.35 9.01 -6.81
CA GLU A 99 6.70 10.15 -7.67
C GLU A 99 5.99 11.45 -7.26
N GLU A 100 4.81 11.34 -6.66
CA GLU A 100 3.98 12.47 -6.21
C GLU A 100 4.45 13.06 -4.86
N GLY A 101 5.49 12.47 -4.25
CA GLY A 101 6.17 12.97 -3.06
C GLY A 101 6.04 12.14 -1.77
N PRO A 102 4.90 11.49 -1.44
CA PRO A 102 4.77 10.80 -0.17
C PRO A 102 5.53 9.46 -0.13
N ARG A 103 5.95 9.09 1.08
CA ARG A 103 6.61 7.82 1.38
C ARG A 103 5.62 6.80 1.93
N MET A 104 5.63 5.59 1.38
CA MET A 104 4.70 4.52 1.73
C MET A 104 5.44 3.28 2.24
N MET A 105 4.96 2.69 3.34
CA MET A 105 5.38 1.36 3.77
C MET A 105 4.51 0.31 3.06
N THR A 106 5.14 -0.72 2.52
CA THR A 106 4.51 -1.71 1.64
C THR A 106 5.33 -3.00 1.58
N GLU A 107 4.96 -3.91 0.69
CA GLU A 107 5.75 -5.07 0.30
C GLU A 107 6.20 -4.96 -1.16
N VAL A 108 7.40 -5.45 -1.48
CA VAL A 108 7.78 -5.73 -2.88
C VAL A 108 7.53 -7.21 -3.15
N VAL A 109 6.81 -7.51 -4.24
CA VAL A 109 6.38 -8.87 -4.60
C VAL A 109 6.86 -9.27 -5.98
N GLY A 110 6.98 -10.58 -6.20
CA GLY A 110 7.24 -11.14 -7.53
C GLY A 110 8.62 -10.82 -8.12
N CYS A 111 9.62 -10.58 -7.27
CA CYS A 111 11.00 -10.33 -7.67
C CYS A 111 11.97 -11.29 -6.96
N ALA A 112 13.10 -11.58 -7.61
CA ALA A 112 14.26 -12.18 -6.97
C ALA A 112 15.00 -11.15 -6.10
N GLU A 113 15.70 -11.61 -5.06
CA GLU A 113 16.45 -10.73 -4.16
C GLU A 113 17.54 -9.93 -4.89
N SER A 114 18.12 -10.47 -5.96
CA SER A 114 19.11 -9.79 -6.81
C SER A 114 18.58 -8.56 -7.57
N GLU A 115 17.26 -8.44 -7.70
CA GLU A 115 16.57 -7.31 -8.33
C GLU A 115 16.32 -6.17 -7.33
N LEU A 116 16.39 -6.45 -6.02
CA LEU A 116 16.16 -5.46 -4.97
C LEU A 116 17.39 -4.60 -4.77
N ARG A 117 17.29 -3.32 -5.18
CA ARG A 117 18.34 -2.32 -4.98
C ARG A 117 17.72 -1.04 -4.46
N ILE A 118 18.34 -0.41 -3.48
CA ILE A 118 17.98 0.95 -3.09
C ILE A 118 18.11 1.84 -4.33
N GLY A 119 17.07 2.63 -4.62
CA GLY A 119 16.98 3.44 -5.82
C GLY A 119 16.36 2.74 -7.04
N ALA A 120 16.01 1.45 -6.95
CA ALA A 120 15.32 0.76 -8.04
C ALA A 120 13.94 1.39 -8.30
N GLY A 121 13.55 1.49 -9.57
CA GLY A 121 12.19 1.86 -9.94
C GLY A 121 11.22 0.76 -9.55
N VAL A 122 10.05 1.16 -9.04
CA VAL A 122 8.96 0.25 -8.67
C VAL A 122 7.63 0.78 -9.15
N GLU A 123 6.67 -0.12 -9.37
CA GLU A 123 5.30 0.19 -9.77
C GLU A 123 4.30 -0.55 -8.88
N VAL A 124 3.20 0.12 -8.57
CA VAL A 124 2.14 -0.43 -7.72
C VAL A 124 1.49 -1.64 -8.39
N ALA A 125 1.23 -2.66 -7.59
CA ALA A 125 0.36 -3.76 -7.88
C ALA A 125 -0.61 -3.94 -6.71
N PHE A 126 -1.61 -4.79 -6.86
CA PHE A 126 -2.65 -4.97 -5.85
C PHE A 126 -2.76 -6.44 -5.50
N ARG A 127 -2.63 -6.74 -4.21
CA ARG A 127 -2.87 -8.07 -3.67
C ARG A 127 -4.31 -8.14 -3.17
N GLU A 128 -5.09 -9.02 -3.79
CA GLU A 128 -6.49 -9.22 -3.43
C GLU A 128 -6.64 -9.77 -2.01
N GLY A 129 -7.62 -9.24 -1.29
CA GLY A 129 -8.15 -9.75 -0.04
C GLY A 129 -9.66 -9.96 -0.16
N GLU A 130 -10.32 -10.30 0.95
CA GLU A 130 -11.76 -10.51 0.96
C GLU A 130 -12.51 -9.16 0.93
N GLY A 131 -12.86 -8.70 -0.28
CA GLY A 131 -13.61 -7.46 -0.48
C GLY A 131 -12.78 -6.17 -0.47
N TYR A 132 -11.45 -6.29 -0.49
CA TYR A 132 -10.49 -5.18 -0.58
C TYR A 132 -9.25 -5.63 -1.37
N ALA A 133 -8.37 -4.69 -1.72
CA ALA A 133 -7.03 -5.02 -2.18
C ALA A 133 -5.98 -4.18 -1.45
N VAL A 134 -4.80 -4.76 -1.21
CA VAL A 134 -3.68 -4.10 -0.55
C VAL A 134 -2.68 -3.65 -1.62
N PRO A 135 -2.32 -2.37 -1.67
CA PRO A 135 -1.26 -1.92 -2.56
C PRO A 135 0.09 -2.51 -2.13
N VAL A 136 0.70 -3.23 -3.06
CA VAL A 136 2.06 -3.78 -3.01
C VAL A 136 2.84 -3.20 -4.19
N PHE A 137 4.13 -3.47 -4.28
CA PHE A 137 4.95 -2.97 -5.38
C PHE A 137 5.68 -4.09 -6.08
N ARG A 138 5.99 -3.90 -7.36
CA ARG A 138 6.89 -4.75 -8.14
C ARG A 138 8.07 -3.92 -8.61
N VAL A 139 9.24 -4.54 -8.72
CA VAL A 139 10.38 -3.90 -9.40
C VAL A 139 9.97 -3.62 -10.85
N ALA A 140 10.13 -2.38 -11.29
CA ALA A 140 9.87 -2.01 -12.67
C ALA A 140 10.94 -2.66 -13.55
N GLY A 141 10.54 -3.33 -14.64
CA GLY A 141 11.49 -3.90 -15.59
C GLY A 141 12.43 -2.84 -16.17
N GLU A 142 13.69 -3.21 -16.42
CA GLU A 142 14.63 -2.35 -17.13
C GLU A 142 14.06 -2.02 -18.50
N ARG A 143 13.98 -0.72 -18.84
CA ARG A 143 13.44 -0.23 -20.11
C ARG A 143 14.56 -0.07 -21.14
#